data_AF-I3II45-F1
#
_entry.id   AF-I3II45-F1
#
_cell.length_a   1.000
_cell.length_b   1.000
_cell.length_c   1.000
_cell.angle_alpha   90.00
_cell.angle_beta   90.00
_cell.angle_gamma   90.00
#
_symmetry.space_group_name_H-M   'P 1'
#
loop_
_entity.id
_entity.type
_entity.pdbx_description
1 polymer ?
#
loop_
_entity_poly.entity_id
_entity_poly.type
_entity_poly.pdbx_seq_one_letter_code
_entity_poly.pdbx_strand_id
1 'polypeptide(L)'
;MHYIKKILKKSKAVHIIVLFITIMNIAKTNNVFADTESKDVGKIKKSTKYLKFFDEKTHWCDALVITCSDFRFTTATQEFINDRLGLKGNYDYISIPGSIHNLLNSKTRSIVLNTFGVSVRLHHVKRIIILGHQDCNAGYGGSKSFSEPAAEYKAICKDLKKARRLMRIRYPHLKVYLYYGTVLFKDHQRIYNFKQIL
;
A
#
# COMPACT_ATOMS: atom_id res chain seq x y z
N MET A 1 -13.95 -13.17 67.27
CA MET A 1 -14.40 -12.18 66.25
C MET A 1 -13.34 -11.15 65.80
N HIS A 2 -12.27 -10.89 66.57
CA HIS A 2 -11.29 -9.84 66.26
C HIS A 2 -10.26 -10.23 65.17
N TYR A 3 -9.87 -11.52 65.10
CA TYR A 3 -8.88 -12.05 64.16
C TYR A 3 -9.35 -12.05 62.69
N ILE A 4 -10.61 -12.45 62.44
CA ILE A 4 -11.22 -12.49 61.10
C ILE A 4 -11.35 -11.08 60.51
N LYS A 5 -11.69 -10.07 61.32
CA LYS A 5 -11.73 -8.67 60.87
C LYS A 5 -10.35 -8.15 60.44
N LYS A 6 -9.27 -8.60 61.10
CA LYS A 6 -7.88 -8.24 60.75
C LYS A 6 -7.47 -8.86 59.40
N ILE A 7 -7.87 -10.11 59.15
CA ILE A 7 -7.63 -10.81 57.86
C ILE A 7 -8.43 -10.16 56.74
N LEU A 8 -9.72 -9.87 56.95
CA LEU A 8 -10.55 -9.16 55.96
C LEU A 8 -10.01 -7.76 55.65
N LYS A 9 -9.51 -7.03 56.65
CA LYS A 9 -8.89 -5.71 56.46
C LYS A 9 -7.59 -5.82 55.67
N LYS A 10 -6.79 -6.89 55.89
CA LYS A 10 -5.57 -7.18 55.13
C LYS A 10 -5.88 -7.56 53.68
N SER A 11 -6.92 -8.38 53.44
CA SER A 11 -7.39 -8.76 52.10
C SER A 11 -7.94 -7.58 51.32
N LYS A 12 -8.75 -6.71 51.95
CA LYS A 12 -9.20 -5.44 51.34
C LYS A 12 -8.03 -4.53 51.00
N ALA A 13 -7.03 -4.43 51.88
CA ALA A 13 -5.82 -3.65 51.61
C ALA A 13 -5.04 -4.22 50.41
N VAL A 14 -4.92 -5.54 50.30
CA VAL A 14 -4.27 -6.19 49.14
C VAL A 14 -5.04 -5.92 47.84
N HIS A 15 -6.37 -6.04 47.85
CA HIS A 15 -7.17 -5.72 46.66
C HIS A 15 -7.10 -4.25 46.27
N ILE A 16 -7.07 -3.32 47.23
CA ILE A 16 -6.89 -1.89 46.97
C ILE A 16 -5.51 -1.63 46.34
N ILE A 17 -4.45 -2.27 46.84
CA ILE A 17 -3.09 -2.12 46.30
C ILE A 17 -3.02 -2.66 44.86
N VAL A 18 -3.59 -3.84 44.59
CA VAL A 18 -3.62 -4.43 43.24
C VAL A 18 -4.42 -3.54 42.29
N LEU A 19 -5.58 -3.02 42.72
CA LEU A 19 -6.39 -2.09 41.93
C LEU A 19 -5.60 -0.80 41.62
N PHE A 20 -4.87 -0.26 42.61
CA PHE A 20 -4.00 0.90 42.43
C PHE A 20 -2.88 0.63 41.42
N ILE A 21 -2.24 -0.54 41.48
CA ILE A 21 -1.19 -0.94 40.54
C ILE A 21 -1.77 -1.09 39.11
N THR A 22 -2.96 -1.66 38.96
CA THR A 22 -3.62 -1.73 37.64
C THR A 22 -3.99 -0.35 37.10
N ILE A 23 -4.52 0.56 37.94
CA ILE A 23 -4.83 1.93 37.54
C ILE A 23 -3.56 2.69 37.17
N MET A 24 -2.47 2.53 37.92
CA MET A 24 -1.17 3.14 37.58
C MET A 24 -0.60 2.59 36.28
N ASN A 25 -0.74 1.30 35.99
CA ASN A 25 -0.32 0.73 34.70
C ASN A 25 -1.17 1.26 33.53
N ILE A 26 -2.48 1.39 33.70
CA ILE A 26 -3.37 2.00 32.69
C ILE A 26 -3.04 3.48 32.49
N ALA A 27 -2.77 4.22 33.58
CA ALA A 27 -2.33 5.61 33.51
C ALA A 27 -0.97 5.74 32.82
N LYS A 28 -0.04 4.79 33.03
CA LYS A 28 1.27 4.78 32.38
C LYS A 28 1.18 4.41 30.90
N THR A 29 0.29 3.51 30.49
CA THR A 29 0.02 3.23 29.07
C THR A 29 -0.68 4.41 28.39
N ASN A 30 -1.58 5.10 29.10
CA ASN A 30 -2.21 6.33 28.60
C ASN A 30 -1.22 7.49 28.54
N ASN A 31 -0.25 7.59 29.46
CA ASN A 31 0.85 8.56 29.36
C ASN A 31 1.83 8.20 28.24
N VAL A 32 2.10 6.91 27.97
CA VAL A 32 2.91 6.53 26.79
C VAL A 32 2.18 6.89 25.48
N PHE A 33 0.85 6.83 25.47
CA PHE A 33 0.01 7.30 24.36
C PHE A 33 -0.21 8.82 24.31
N ALA A 34 -0.16 9.53 25.45
CA ALA A 34 -0.40 10.98 25.53
C ALA A 34 0.90 11.81 25.50
N ASP A 35 2.02 11.28 25.98
CA ASP A 35 3.35 11.91 25.94
C ASP A 35 4.01 11.79 24.54
N THR A 36 3.37 11.10 23.58
CA THR A 36 3.68 11.20 22.15
C THR A 36 2.82 12.24 21.40
N GLU A 37 1.87 12.89 22.08
CA GLU A 37 1.04 13.99 21.55
C GLU A 37 1.21 15.27 22.37
N SER A 38 2.41 15.85 22.40
CA SER A 38 2.63 17.32 22.42
C SER A 38 4.06 17.66 22.85
N LYS A 39 4.93 17.87 21.86
CA LYS A 39 6.03 18.87 21.84
C LYS A 39 6.92 18.59 20.62
N ASP A 40 6.36 18.70 19.43
CA ASP A 40 7.07 19.28 18.28
C ASP A 40 6.07 19.64 17.16
N VAL A 41 5.22 20.66 17.41
CA VAL A 41 4.54 21.38 16.32
C VAL A 41 5.53 22.43 15.77
N GLY A 42 6.75 21.99 15.47
CA GLY A 42 7.76 22.73 14.74
C GLY A 42 7.57 22.49 13.25
N LYS A 43 6.91 23.43 12.55
CA LYS A 43 6.85 23.57 11.08
C LYS A 43 7.16 22.28 10.29
N ILE A 44 6.15 21.43 10.09
CA ILE A 44 6.16 20.53 8.94
C ILE A 44 6.13 21.43 7.70
N LYS A 45 7.30 21.68 7.13
CA LYS A 45 7.49 22.39 5.87
C LYS A 45 6.75 21.58 4.81
N LYS A 46 5.48 21.93 4.54
CA LYS A 46 4.71 21.40 3.40
C LYS A 46 5.66 21.46 2.21
N SER A 47 5.93 20.33 1.56
CA SER A 47 6.76 20.29 0.35
C SER A 47 6.04 21.09 -0.73
N THR A 48 6.34 22.40 -0.81
CA THR A 48 5.73 23.39 -1.70
C THR A 48 5.90 23.03 -3.18
N LYS A 49 6.76 22.05 -3.49
CA LYS A 49 7.09 21.62 -4.84
C LYS A 49 5.89 21.07 -5.62
N TYR A 50 4.82 20.60 -4.97
CA TYR A 50 3.72 19.92 -5.66
C TYR A 50 2.44 20.74 -5.85
N LEU A 51 2.39 21.98 -5.34
CA LEU A 51 1.17 22.81 -5.42
C LEU A 51 1.12 23.74 -6.65
N LYS A 52 2.24 23.97 -7.33
CA LYS A 52 2.39 25.10 -8.27
C LYS A 52 2.41 24.73 -9.76
N PHE A 53 1.97 23.52 -10.11
CA PHE A 53 2.15 22.97 -11.46
C PHE A 53 0.86 22.83 -12.28
N PHE A 54 -0.26 23.43 -11.88
CA PHE A 54 -1.46 23.45 -12.73
C PHE A 54 -1.26 24.46 -13.86
N ASP A 55 -0.62 24.04 -14.94
CA ASP A 55 -0.57 24.78 -16.20
C ASP A 55 -1.86 24.50 -16.97
N GLU A 56 -2.50 25.56 -17.45
CA GLU A 56 -3.86 25.58 -17.99
C GLU A 56 -3.93 25.01 -19.43
N LYS A 57 -2.81 24.50 -19.97
CA LYS A 57 -2.72 23.87 -21.29
C LYS A 57 -2.83 22.35 -21.16
N THR A 58 -4.07 21.90 -21.22
CA THR A 58 -4.60 20.67 -20.65
C THR A 58 -4.32 19.39 -21.44
N HIS A 59 -3.18 18.73 -21.25
CA HIS A 59 -3.07 17.29 -21.51
C HIS A 59 -3.38 16.52 -20.23
N TRP A 60 -4.67 16.22 -20.01
CA TRP A 60 -5.10 15.39 -18.87
C TRP A 60 -5.02 13.93 -19.26
N CYS A 61 -4.01 13.27 -18.71
CA CYS A 61 -3.90 11.83 -18.76
C CYS A 61 -4.91 11.21 -17.77
N ASP A 62 -5.71 10.23 -18.19
CA ASP A 62 -6.74 9.69 -17.30
C ASP A 62 -6.16 8.82 -16.19
N ALA A 63 -5.04 8.14 -16.46
CA ALA A 63 -4.39 7.34 -15.44
C ALA A 63 -2.87 7.25 -15.61
N LEU A 64 -2.18 7.12 -14.48
CA LEU A 64 -0.88 6.47 -14.45
C LEU A 64 -1.08 4.97 -14.21
N VAL A 65 -0.61 4.14 -15.13
CA VAL A 65 -0.63 2.68 -15.03
C VAL A 65 0.77 2.15 -14.73
N ILE A 66 0.89 1.34 -13.69
CA ILE A 66 2.14 0.77 -13.19
C ILE A 66 2.06 -0.76 -13.27
N THR A 67 3.00 -1.38 -13.97
CA THR A 67 3.02 -2.83 -14.23
C THR A 67 4.41 -3.43 -14.07
N CYS A 68 4.50 -4.76 -14.14
CA CYS A 68 5.76 -5.47 -14.32
C CYS A 68 6.11 -5.52 -15.82
N SER A 69 7.40 -5.63 -16.15
CA SER A 69 7.90 -5.81 -17.54
C SER A 69 7.85 -7.25 -18.03
N ASP A 70 7.02 -8.07 -17.40
CA ASP A 70 6.85 -9.48 -17.79
C ASP A 70 6.15 -9.56 -19.16
N PHE A 71 6.90 -10.02 -20.16
CA PHE A 71 6.43 -10.12 -21.55
C PHE A 71 5.17 -10.97 -21.70
N ARG A 72 4.92 -11.89 -20.76
CA ARG A 72 3.72 -12.74 -20.80
C ARG A 72 2.46 -11.92 -20.62
N PHE A 73 2.54 -10.77 -19.96
CA PHE A 73 1.38 -9.94 -19.64
C PHE A 73 1.25 -8.70 -20.52
N THR A 74 2.23 -8.36 -21.37
CA THR A 74 2.26 -7.10 -22.12
C THR A 74 0.97 -6.83 -22.91
N THR A 75 0.64 -7.71 -23.86
CA THR A 75 -0.55 -7.55 -24.72
C THR A 75 -1.84 -7.60 -23.92
N ALA A 76 -2.00 -8.62 -23.08
CA ALA A 76 -3.21 -8.81 -22.28
C ALA A 76 -3.46 -7.65 -21.31
N THR A 77 -2.41 -7.05 -20.77
CA THR A 77 -2.52 -5.88 -19.88
C THR A 77 -2.98 -4.66 -20.66
N GLN A 78 -2.41 -4.41 -21.86
CA GLN A 78 -2.84 -3.28 -22.69
C GLN A 78 -4.30 -3.43 -23.15
N GLU A 79 -4.71 -4.63 -23.58
CA GLU A 79 -6.11 -4.94 -23.92
C GLU A 79 -7.03 -4.72 -22.70
N PHE A 80 -6.66 -5.24 -21.54
CA PHE A 80 -7.41 -5.01 -20.31
C PHE A 80 -7.57 -3.52 -19.98
N ILE A 81 -6.49 -2.75 -20.05
CA ILE A 81 -6.52 -1.32 -19.75
C ILE A 81 -7.38 -0.55 -20.77
N ASN A 82 -7.20 -0.83 -22.06
CA ASN A 82 -7.89 -0.11 -23.12
C ASN A 82 -9.37 -0.47 -23.19
N ASP A 83 -9.68 -1.76 -23.15
CA ASP A 83 -11.01 -2.27 -23.47
C ASP A 83 -11.87 -2.45 -22.23
N ARG A 84 -11.30 -2.93 -21.13
CA ARG A 84 -12.06 -3.18 -19.90
C ARG A 84 -12.08 -1.97 -18.98
N LEU A 85 -10.99 -1.20 -18.91
CA LEU A 85 -10.95 0.03 -18.11
C LEU A 85 -11.30 1.28 -18.92
N GLY A 86 -11.50 1.15 -20.23
CA GLY A 86 -11.96 2.20 -21.12
C GLY A 86 -10.96 3.33 -21.33
N LEU A 87 -9.66 3.11 -21.04
CA LEU A 87 -8.67 4.19 -21.14
C LEU A 87 -8.28 4.52 -22.58
N LYS A 88 -8.44 3.58 -23.53
CA LYS A 88 -8.26 3.80 -24.98
C LYS A 88 -7.03 4.66 -25.36
N GLY A 89 -5.88 4.34 -24.77
CA GLY A 89 -4.60 5.03 -25.00
C GLY A 89 -4.39 6.31 -24.17
N ASN A 90 -5.38 6.81 -23.44
CA ASN A 90 -5.28 8.01 -22.61
C ASN A 90 -4.68 7.72 -21.21
N TYR A 91 -3.49 7.13 -21.17
CA TYR A 91 -2.80 6.82 -19.92
C TYR A 91 -1.28 6.79 -20.10
N ASP A 92 -0.57 7.13 -19.03
CA ASP A 92 0.86 6.91 -18.93
C ASP A 92 1.10 5.46 -18.50
N TYR A 93 1.94 4.75 -19.24
CA TYR A 93 2.26 3.36 -18.95
C TYR A 93 3.72 3.23 -18.51
N ILE A 94 3.93 2.88 -17.23
CA ILE A 94 5.26 2.68 -16.67
C ILE A 94 5.41 1.23 -16.24
N SER A 95 6.30 0.53 -16.92
CA SER A 95 6.61 -0.88 -16.67
C SER A 95 7.99 -1.01 -16.01
N ILE A 96 8.04 -1.68 -14.86
CA ILE A 96 9.28 -1.87 -14.08
C ILE A 96 9.37 -3.35 -13.68
N PRO A 97 10.50 -4.05 -13.91
CA PRO A 97 10.67 -5.42 -13.43
C PRO A 97 10.36 -5.53 -11.94
N GLY A 98 9.53 -6.50 -11.52
CA GLY A 98 9.12 -6.66 -10.12
C GLY A 98 8.14 -5.59 -9.58
N SER A 99 7.89 -4.52 -10.34
CA SER A 99 6.86 -3.49 -10.10
C SER A 99 6.70 -3.07 -8.63
N ILE A 100 5.65 -3.56 -7.98
CA ILE A 100 5.28 -3.30 -6.58
C ILE A 100 6.44 -3.61 -5.63
N HIS A 101 7.21 -4.68 -5.88
CA HIS A 101 8.35 -5.04 -5.05
C HIS A 101 9.38 -3.90 -5.02
N ASN A 102 9.74 -3.35 -6.18
CA ASN A 102 10.71 -2.26 -6.28
C ASN A 102 10.16 -0.92 -5.75
N LEU A 103 8.85 -0.70 -5.82
CA LEU A 103 8.20 0.43 -5.15
C LEU A 103 8.28 0.30 -3.61
N LEU A 104 8.22 -0.91 -3.08
CA LEU A 104 8.27 -1.18 -1.64
C LEU A 104 9.68 -1.44 -1.11
N ASN A 105 10.67 -1.67 -1.95
CA ASN A 105 12.06 -1.84 -1.52
C ASN A 105 12.72 -0.48 -1.25
N SER A 106 13.27 -0.27 -0.06
CA SER A 106 13.85 1.02 0.34
C SER A 106 15.00 1.50 -0.55
N LYS A 107 15.76 0.57 -1.16
CA LYS A 107 16.90 0.90 -2.02
C LYS A 107 16.46 1.46 -3.37
N THR A 108 15.31 1.03 -3.89
CA THR A 108 14.80 1.39 -5.23
C THR A 108 13.60 2.31 -5.19
N ARG A 109 12.94 2.45 -4.02
CA ARG A 109 11.69 3.21 -3.89
C ARG A 109 11.79 4.66 -4.37
N SER A 110 12.89 5.34 -4.05
CA SER A 110 13.07 6.75 -4.39
C SER A 110 13.05 6.98 -5.90
N ILE A 111 13.82 6.19 -6.66
CA ILE A 111 13.87 6.27 -8.11
C ILE A 111 12.50 5.92 -8.72
N VAL A 112 11.85 4.85 -8.24
CA VAL A 112 10.52 4.44 -8.72
C VAL A 112 9.47 5.54 -8.48
N LEU A 113 9.42 6.10 -7.27
CA LEU A 113 8.49 7.20 -6.95
C LEU A 113 8.77 8.46 -7.76
N ASN A 114 10.03 8.77 -8.04
CA ASN A 114 10.42 9.92 -8.85
C ASN A 114 9.96 9.74 -10.30
N THR A 115 10.13 8.55 -10.88
CA THR A 115 9.64 8.19 -12.22
C THR A 115 8.12 8.38 -12.30
N PHE A 116 7.36 7.80 -11.38
CA PHE A 116 5.90 7.96 -11.33
C PHE A 116 5.46 9.41 -11.10
N GLY A 117 6.25 10.16 -10.32
CA GLY A 117 5.98 11.56 -10.05
C GLY A 117 6.09 12.45 -11.29
N VAL A 118 6.75 12.02 -12.37
CA VAL A 118 6.79 12.78 -13.64
C VAL A 118 5.38 12.88 -14.22
N SER A 119 4.70 11.74 -14.39
CA SER A 119 3.31 11.66 -14.87
C SER A 119 2.36 12.53 -14.05
N VAL A 120 2.46 12.47 -12.71
CA VAL A 120 1.61 13.27 -11.82
C VAL A 120 1.86 14.77 -11.98
N ARG A 121 3.12 15.19 -12.15
CA ARG A 121 3.48 16.61 -12.26
C ARG A 121 3.20 17.21 -13.62
N LEU A 122 3.47 16.45 -14.69
CA LEU A 122 3.47 16.98 -16.06
C LEU A 122 2.20 16.65 -16.84
N HIS A 123 1.57 15.50 -16.58
CA HIS A 123 0.41 15.02 -17.35
C HIS A 123 -0.89 15.00 -16.52
N HIS A 124 -0.86 15.54 -15.29
CA HIS A 124 -2.02 15.73 -14.43
C HIS A 124 -2.94 14.52 -14.29
N VAL A 125 -2.36 13.34 -14.04
CA VAL A 125 -3.12 12.08 -14.01
C VAL A 125 -4.28 12.13 -13.00
N LYS A 126 -5.44 11.58 -13.35
CA LYS A 126 -6.63 11.59 -12.48
C LYS A 126 -6.67 10.44 -11.48
N ARG A 127 -6.04 9.31 -11.83
CA ARG A 127 -5.97 8.10 -10.98
C ARG A 127 -4.68 7.34 -11.22
N ILE A 128 -4.36 6.45 -10.29
CA ILE A 128 -3.26 5.49 -10.40
C ILE A 128 -3.86 4.10 -10.48
N ILE A 129 -3.32 3.26 -11.36
CA ILE A 129 -3.65 1.85 -11.47
C ILE A 129 -2.35 1.06 -11.29
N ILE A 130 -2.34 0.13 -10.33
CA ILE A 130 -1.19 -0.74 -10.08
C ILE A 130 -1.59 -2.18 -10.35
N LEU A 131 -0.91 -2.82 -11.29
CA LEU A 131 -1.12 -4.22 -11.63
C LEU A 131 0.04 -5.07 -11.14
N GLY A 132 -0.25 -5.97 -10.19
CA GLY A 132 0.60 -7.11 -9.89
C GLY A 132 0.19 -8.31 -10.73
N HIS A 133 1.06 -9.30 -10.84
CA HIS A 133 0.72 -10.55 -11.52
C HIS A 133 1.29 -11.76 -10.78
N GLN A 134 0.67 -12.91 -10.97
CA GLN A 134 1.20 -14.20 -10.52
C GLN A 134 2.51 -14.53 -11.21
N ASP A 135 3.30 -15.41 -10.61
CA ASP A 135 4.56 -15.93 -11.16
C ASP A 135 5.57 -14.82 -11.49
N CYS A 136 5.67 -13.81 -10.62
CA CYS A 136 6.55 -12.66 -10.85
C CYS A 136 7.99 -12.94 -10.36
N ASN A 137 8.87 -13.35 -11.28
CA ASN A 137 10.25 -13.72 -10.95
C ASN A 137 11.05 -12.56 -10.33
N ALA A 138 11.04 -11.38 -10.97
CA ALA A 138 11.87 -10.26 -10.54
C ALA A 138 11.48 -9.70 -9.15
N GLY A 139 10.21 -9.80 -8.75
CA GLY A 139 9.74 -9.28 -7.47
C GLY A 139 9.66 -10.33 -6.37
N TYR A 140 9.38 -11.58 -6.72
CA TYR A 140 8.97 -12.60 -5.75
C TYR A 140 9.59 -13.98 -5.98
N GLY A 141 10.48 -14.12 -6.97
CA GLY A 141 11.13 -15.41 -7.30
C GLY A 141 10.28 -16.37 -8.15
N GLY A 142 9.07 -15.93 -8.53
CA GLY A 142 8.10 -16.73 -9.26
C GLY A 142 7.28 -17.63 -8.33
N SER A 143 6.31 -18.34 -8.89
CA SER A 143 5.35 -19.16 -8.13
C SER A 143 6.05 -20.27 -7.34
N LYS A 144 7.19 -20.76 -7.86
CA LYS A 144 8.04 -21.77 -7.21
C LYS A 144 8.61 -21.33 -5.86
N SER A 145 8.64 -20.02 -5.57
CA SER A 145 9.09 -19.48 -4.29
C SER A 145 8.02 -19.51 -3.20
N PHE A 146 6.83 -20.01 -3.53
CA PHE A 146 5.70 -20.14 -2.62
C PHE A 146 5.28 -21.60 -2.49
N SER A 147 4.74 -21.96 -1.32
CA SER A 147 4.23 -23.31 -1.06
C SER A 147 3.01 -23.64 -1.91
N GLU A 148 2.17 -22.64 -2.21
CA GLU A 148 0.92 -22.80 -2.94
C GLU A 148 0.50 -21.47 -3.61
N PRO A 149 -0.34 -21.51 -4.67
CA PRO A 149 -0.80 -20.31 -5.36
C PRO A 149 -1.52 -19.31 -4.44
N ALA A 150 -2.25 -19.79 -3.43
CA ALA A 150 -2.93 -18.93 -2.47
C ALA A 150 -1.95 -18.11 -1.62
N ALA A 151 -0.79 -18.66 -1.27
CA ALA A 151 0.25 -17.98 -0.52
C ALA A 151 0.88 -16.85 -1.35
N GLU A 152 1.18 -17.10 -2.63
CA GLU A 152 1.64 -16.08 -3.57
C GLU A 152 0.61 -14.94 -3.70
N TYR A 153 -0.65 -15.29 -3.99
CA TYR A 153 -1.74 -14.32 -4.11
C TYR A 153 -1.83 -13.42 -2.87
N LYS A 154 -1.78 -14.01 -1.67
CA LYS A 154 -1.84 -13.28 -0.39
C LYS A 154 -0.64 -12.36 -0.22
N ALA A 155 0.57 -12.79 -0.56
CA ALA A 155 1.78 -11.99 -0.48
C ALA A 155 1.71 -10.77 -1.41
N ILE A 156 1.38 -11.00 -2.68
CA ILE A 156 1.29 -9.94 -3.69
C ILE A 156 0.15 -8.96 -3.36
N CYS A 157 -1.01 -9.45 -2.91
CA CYS A 157 -2.11 -8.59 -2.48
C CYS A 157 -1.77 -7.74 -1.25
N LYS A 158 -1.02 -8.30 -0.29
CA LYS A 158 -0.53 -7.57 0.88
C LYS A 158 0.36 -6.41 0.43
N ASP A 159 1.24 -6.64 -0.53
CA ASP A 159 2.15 -5.63 -1.05
C ASP A 159 1.46 -4.60 -1.95
N LEU A 160 0.51 -5.00 -2.81
CA LEU A 160 -0.39 -4.08 -3.53
C LEU A 160 -1.07 -3.09 -2.57
N LYS A 161 -1.59 -3.59 -1.44
CA LYS A 161 -2.24 -2.75 -0.40
C LYS A 161 -1.25 -1.80 0.29
N LYS A 162 -0.01 -2.24 0.56
CA LYS A 162 1.05 -1.36 1.07
C LYS A 162 1.42 -0.28 0.05
N ALA A 163 1.57 -0.64 -1.22
CA ALA A 163 1.83 0.31 -2.31
C ALA A 163 0.72 1.35 -2.44
N ARG A 164 -0.55 0.94 -2.39
CA ARG A 164 -1.69 1.88 -2.34
C ARG A 164 -1.57 2.88 -1.20
N ARG A 165 -1.22 2.41 0.01
CA ARG A 165 -1.03 3.29 1.17
C ARG A 165 0.09 4.30 0.92
N LEU A 166 1.24 3.83 0.44
CA LEU A 166 2.39 4.67 0.11
C LEU A 166 2.03 5.73 -0.93
N MET A 167 1.35 5.34 -2.01
CA MET A 167 0.94 6.26 -3.08
C MET A 167 -0.11 7.26 -2.59
N ARG A 168 -1.05 6.86 -1.73
CA ARG A 168 -2.05 7.78 -1.13
C ARG A 168 -1.43 8.76 -0.13
N ILE A 169 -0.39 8.36 0.61
CA ILE A 169 0.37 9.31 1.44
C ILE A 169 1.08 10.32 0.55
N ARG A 170 1.65 9.86 -0.56
CA ARG A 170 2.43 10.71 -1.48
C ARG A 170 1.57 11.63 -2.33
N TYR A 171 0.42 11.14 -2.80
CA TYR A 171 -0.51 11.78 -3.71
C TYR A 171 -1.95 11.63 -3.17
N PRO A 172 -2.31 12.39 -2.12
CA PRO A 172 -3.56 12.19 -1.40
C PRO A 172 -4.83 12.48 -2.21
N HIS A 173 -4.71 13.25 -3.30
CA HIS A 173 -5.81 13.57 -4.20
C HIS A 173 -6.10 12.47 -5.24
N LEU A 174 -5.19 11.50 -5.42
CA LEU A 174 -5.34 10.46 -6.43
C LEU A 174 -6.01 9.21 -5.86
N LYS A 175 -6.99 8.70 -6.59
CA LYS A 175 -7.53 7.34 -6.38
C LYS A 175 -6.51 6.32 -6.87
N VAL A 176 -6.34 5.24 -6.12
CA VAL A 176 -5.38 4.17 -6.46
C VAL A 176 -6.11 2.83 -6.55
N TYR A 177 -6.24 2.31 -7.77
CA TYR A 177 -6.88 1.04 -8.07
C TYR A 177 -5.85 -0.08 -8.15
N LEU A 178 -6.21 -1.25 -7.65
CA LEU A 178 -5.29 -2.39 -7.53
C LEU A 178 -5.86 -3.58 -8.30
N TYR A 179 -5.03 -4.17 -9.15
CA TYR A 179 -5.38 -5.37 -9.90
C TYR A 179 -4.33 -6.45 -9.73
N TYR A 180 -4.79 -7.69 -9.81
CA TYR A 180 -3.95 -8.88 -9.83
C TYR A 180 -4.23 -9.68 -11.10
N GLY A 181 -3.20 -9.87 -11.91
CA GLY A 181 -3.23 -10.63 -13.15
C GLY A 181 -2.83 -12.09 -12.96
N THR A 182 -3.61 -13.00 -13.51
CA THR A 182 -3.30 -14.43 -13.61
C THR A 182 -3.29 -14.87 -15.06
N VAL A 183 -2.47 -15.86 -15.41
CA VAL A 183 -2.42 -16.48 -16.73
C VAL A 183 -2.50 -18.00 -16.60
N LEU A 184 -3.43 -18.62 -17.31
CA LEU A 184 -3.54 -20.07 -17.41
C LEU A 184 -3.16 -20.50 -18.82
N PHE A 185 -2.32 -21.51 -18.94
CA PHE A 185 -1.98 -22.13 -20.21
C PHE A 185 -2.89 -23.33 -20.43
N LYS A 186 -3.71 -23.28 -21.47
CA LYS A 186 -4.63 -24.36 -21.84
C LYS A 186 -4.68 -24.45 -23.36
N ASP A 187 -4.53 -25.66 -23.92
CA ASP A 187 -4.65 -25.92 -25.36
C ASP A 187 -3.80 -24.99 -26.24
N HIS A 188 -2.54 -24.76 -25.84
CA HIS A 188 -1.61 -23.81 -26.49
C HIS A 188 -2.03 -22.33 -26.46
N GLN A 189 -3.07 -21.99 -25.70
CA GLN A 189 -3.56 -20.63 -25.51
C GLN A 189 -3.27 -20.15 -24.09
N ARG A 190 -3.16 -18.82 -23.96
CA ARG A 190 -3.04 -18.14 -22.67
C ARG A 190 -4.35 -17.46 -22.33
N ILE A 191 -4.93 -17.85 -21.21
CA ILE A 191 -6.18 -17.28 -20.70
C ILE A 191 -5.83 -16.36 -19.54
N TYR A 192 -6.12 -15.07 -19.70
CA TYR A 192 -5.80 -14.05 -18.70
C TYR A 192 -7.02 -13.67 -17.88
N ASN A 193 -6.79 -13.39 -16.61
CA ASN A 193 -7.79 -12.80 -15.72
C ASN A 193 -7.15 -11.69 -14.89
N PHE A 194 -7.82 -10.52 -14.85
CA PHE A 194 -7.40 -9.37 -14.07
C PHE A 194 -8.45 -9.08 -13.01
N LYS A 195 -8.15 -9.47 -11.77
CA LYS A 195 -9.05 -9.29 -10.63
C LYS A 195 -8.77 -7.98 -9.93
N GLN A 196 -9.79 -7.13 -9.77
CA GLN A 196 -9.69 -5.95 -8.92
C GLN A 196 -9.63 -6.37 -7.44
N ILE A 197 -8.71 -5.77 -6.69
CA ILE A 197 -8.48 -6.09 -5.28
C ILE A 197 -9.18 -5.11 -4.33
N LEU A 198 -9.21 -3.82 -4.67
CA LEU A 198 -9.79 -2.70 -3.91
C LEU A 198 -10.10 -1.50 -4.82
#